data_AF-A0A953B7M9-F1
#
_entry.id   AF-A0A953B7M9-F1
#
_cell.length_a   1.000
_cell.length_b   1.000
_cell.length_c   1.000
_cell.angle_alpha   90.00
_cell.angle_beta   90.00
_cell.angle_gamma   90.00
#
_symmetry.space_group_name_H-M   'P 1'
#
loop_
_entity.id
_entity.type
_entity.pdbx_description
1 polymer ?
#
loop_
_entity_poly.entity_id
_entity_poly.type
_entity_poly.pdbx_seq_one_letter_code
_entity_poly.pdbx_strand_id
1 'polypeptide(L)' 'MKTKRQTENTRFVQSVGRALRRAAKAARKTAKMYGTPIYVWENGKVVAKKP' A
#
# COMPACT_ATOMS: atom_id res chain seq x y z
N MET A 1 -26.87 -0.10 -16.23
CA MET A 1 -26.90 0.94 -15.19
C MET A 1 -26.37 0.32 -13.89
N LYS A 2 -25.25 0.80 -13.32
CA LYS A 2 -24.72 0.24 -12.06
C LYS A 2 -25.63 0.63 -10.90
N THR A 3 -25.90 -0.30 -10.00
CA THR A 3 -26.74 -0.02 -8.83
C THR A 3 -26.00 0.92 -7.86
N LYS A 4 -26.74 1.76 -7.13
CA LYS A 4 -26.16 2.74 -6.17
C LYS A 4 -25.15 2.08 -5.22
N ARG A 5 -25.48 0.88 -4.72
CA ARG A 5 -24.62 0.07 -3.85
C ARG A 5 -23.29 -0.35 -4.50
N GLN A 6 -23.29 -0.70 -5.79
CA GLN A 6 -22.05 -1.04 -6.51
C GLN A 6 -21.12 0.16 -6.67
N THR A 7 -21.67 1.34 -6.93
CA THR A 7 -20.90 2.58 -7.08
C THR A 7 -20.28 3.02 -5.74
N GLU A 8 -21.03 2.93 -4.64
CA GLU A 8 -20.53 3.23 -3.29
C GLU A 8 -19.39 2.30 -2.88
N ASN A 9 -19.54 0.99 -3.08
CA ASN A 9 -18.48 0.02 -2.83
C ASN A 9 -17.22 0.34 -3.65
N THR A 10 -17.38 0.74 -4.91
CA THR A 10 -16.25 1.13 -5.76
C THR A 10 -15.52 2.35 -5.19
N ARG A 11 -16.25 3.38 -4.77
CA ARG A 11 -15.66 4.59 -4.16
C ARG A 11 -14.94 4.28 -2.84
N PHE A 12 -15.52 3.41 -2.02
CA PHE A 12 -14.90 2.95 -0.78
C PHE A 12 -13.59 2.21 -1.04
N VAL A 13 -13.58 1.21 -1.93
CA VAL A 13 -12.35 0.47 -2.26
C VAL A 13 -11.28 1.41 -2.84
N GLN A 14 -11.68 2.38 -3.66
CA GLN A 14 -10.76 3.39 -4.20
C GLN A 14 -10.16 4.29 -3.11
N SER A 15 -10.95 4.71 -2.12
CA SER A 15 -10.45 5.56 -1.01
C SER A 15 -9.48 4.78 -0.13
N VAL A 16 -9.80 3.51 0.19
CA VAL A 16 -8.89 2.60 0.92
C VAL A 16 -7.59 2.40 0.15
N GLY A 17 -7.66 2.10 -1.15
CA GLY A 17 -6.46 1.93 -1.97
C GLY A 17 -5.58 3.18 -2.04
N ARG A 18 -6.18 4.39 -2.05
CA ARG A 18 -5.43 5.66 -1.98
C ARG A 18 -4.76 5.84 -0.62
N ALA A 19 -5.47 5.54 0.49
CA ALA A 19 -4.94 5.66 1.84
C ALA A 19 -3.75 4.70 2.05
N LEU A 20 -3.87 3.43 1.64
CA LEU A 20 -2.79 2.44 1.75
C LEU A 20 -1.54 2.86 0.97
N ARG A 21 -1.68 3.40 -0.24
CA ARG A 21 -0.55 3.92 -1.02
C ARG A 21 0.17 5.08 -0.34
N ARG A 22 -0.59 5.98 0.31
CA ARG A 22 -0.02 7.09 1.09
C ARG A 22 0.74 6.58 2.32
N ALA A 23 0.15 5.65 3.07
CA ALA A 23 0.80 5.01 4.21
C ALA A 23 2.12 4.33 3.82
N ALA A 24 2.12 3.56 2.72
CA ALA A 24 3.31 2.90 2.21
C ALA A 24 4.42 3.90 1.81
N LYS A 25 4.05 5.07 1.26
CA LYS A 25 5.01 6.14 0.93
C LYS A 25 5.63 6.74 2.19
N ALA A 26 4.84 6.97 3.24
CA ALA A 26 5.34 7.48 4.51
C ALA A 26 6.29 6.47 5.18
N ALA A 27 5.90 5.20 5.26
CA ALA A 27 6.73 4.14 5.80
C ALA A 27 8.09 4.03 5.08
N ARG A 28 8.10 4.07 3.73
CA ARG A 28 9.34 4.10 2.93
C ARG A 28 10.22 5.30 3.25
N LYS A 29 9.63 6.49 3.39
CA LYS A 29 10.38 7.70 3.74
C LYS A 29 11.08 7.56 5.09
N THR A 30 10.37 7.04 6.10
CA THR A 30 10.93 6.78 7.43
C THR A 30 12.01 5.71 7.38
N ALA A 31 11.75 4.59 6.69
CA ALA A 31 12.71 3.51 6.53
C ALA A 31 14.01 4.00 5.89
N LYS A 32 13.93 4.85 4.86
CA LYS A 32 15.09 5.45 4.21
C LYS A 32 15.88 6.38 5.13
N MET A 33 15.18 7.16 5.96
CA MET A 33 15.81 8.07 6.91
C MET A 33 16.69 7.34 7.94
N TYR A 34 16.24 6.18 8.41
CA TYR A 34 16.94 5.41 9.44
C TYR A 34 17.70 4.20 8.89
N GLY A 35 17.83 4.08 7.56
CA GLY A 35 18.46 2.92 6.93
C GLY A 35 17.77 1.57 7.23
N THR A 36 16.51 1.59 7.64
CA THR A 36 15.75 0.39 7.98
C THR A 36 15.34 -0.37 6.71
N PRO A 37 15.63 -1.67 6.59
CA PRO A 37 15.23 -2.45 5.42
C PRO A 37 13.71 -2.66 5.36
N ILE A 38 13.19 -2.84 4.14
CA ILE A 38 11.78 -3.11 3.89
C ILE A 38 11.63 -4.56 3.47
N TYR A 39 10.85 -5.31 4.22
CA TYR A 39 10.54 -6.69 3.91
C TYR A 39 9.35 -6.78 2.95
N VAL A 40 9.54 -7.50 1.84
CA VAL A 40 8.50 -7.76 0.84
C VAL A 40 8.44 -9.24 0.53
N TRP A 41 7.25 -9.72 0.17
CA TRP A 41 7.10 -11.06 -0.40
C TRP A 41 7.39 -11.00 -1.89
N GLU A 42 8.41 -11.73 -2.34
CA GLU A 42 8.85 -11.76 -3.74
C GLU A 42 9.29 -13.18 -4.09
N ASN A 43 8.76 -13.72 -5.20
CA ASN A 43 9.09 -15.07 -5.68
C ASN A 43 8.93 -16.17 -4.61
N GLY A 44 7.86 -16.11 -3.80
CA GLY A 44 7.56 -17.12 -2.80
C GLY A 44 8.38 -17.05 -1.51
N LYS A 45 9.15 -15.98 -1.29
CA LYS A 45 9.94 -15.77 -0.07
C LYS A 45 9.89 -14.32 0.42
N VAL A 46 10.20 -14.13 1.70
CA VAL A 46 10.41 -12.80 2.27
C VAL A 46 11.81 -12.31 1.91
N VAL A 47 11.90 -11.13 1.30
CA VAL A 47 13.15 -10.49 0.89
C VAL A 47 13.27 -9.12 1.55
N ALA A 48 14.45 -8.84 2.13
CA ALA A 48 14.80 -7.53 2.61
C ALA A 48 15.30 -6.65 1.45
N LYS A 49 14.59 -5.56 1.16
CA LYS A 49 15.01 -4.55 0.18
C LYS A 49 15.60 -3.34 0.90
N LYS A 50 16.64 -2.76 0.30
CA LYS A 50 17.15 -1.47 0.73
C LYS A 50 16.05 -0.41 0.55
N PRO A 51 15.92 0.53 1.50
CA PRO A 51 14.83 1.51 1.51
C PRO A 51 14.93 2.58 0.41
#